data_AF-A0AAD5U8Y3-F1
#
_entry.id   AF-A0AAD5U8Y3-F1
#
_cell.length_a   1.000
_cell.length_b   1.000
_cell.length_c   1.000
_cell.angle_alpha   90.00
_cell.angle_beta   90.00
_cell.angle_gamma   90.00
#
_symmetry.space_group_name_H-M   'P 1'
#
loop_
_entity.id
_entity.type
_entity.pdbx_description
1 polymer ?
#
loop_
_entity_poly.entity_id
_entity_poly.type
_entity_poly.pdbx_seq_one_letter_code
_entity_poly.pdbx_strand_id
1 'polypeptide(L)'
;MKRHGKKGNVEHIENQNTFELKNLNIEIQKGSLVGIVGSVGSGKSTLFSGLVNELLPIEGEVVIQGKVAYATQQPWIMMESILENITFGKDYEKEKLLDCVKASGLVRDFNSFEEGMFTQIGENGINLSGGQKARVSLARCLYSLVVRRL
;
A
#
# COMPACT_ATOMS: atom_id res chain seq x y z
N MET A 1 6.88 -19.43 38.56
CA MET A 1 7.70 -19.89 37.41
C MET A 1 7.93 -18.71 36.46
N LYS A 2 9.13 -18.12 36.48
CA LYS A 2 9.51 -16.99 35.61
C LYS A 2 10.12 -17.54 34.32
N ARG A 3 9.45 -17.39 33.18
CA ARG A 3 10.03 -17.65 31.86
C ARG A 3 10.92 -16.47 31.47
N HIS A 4 12.23 -16.66 31.58
CA HIS A 4 13.23 -15.78 30.98
C HIS A 4 13.22 -16.02 29.46
N GLY A 5 12.63 -15.09 28.71
CA GLY A 5 12.82 -15.02 27.26
C GLY A 5 14.24 -14.55 26.97
N LYS A 6 15.05 -15.41 26.36
CA LYS A 6 16.35 -15.04 25.77
C LYS A 6 16.11 -13.90 24.76
N LYS A 7 16.66 -12.72 25.04
CA LYS A 7 16.90 -11.70 24.00
C LYS A 7 17.86 -12.34 23.01
N GLY A 8 17.41 -12.54 21.77
CA GLY A 8 18.31 -12.92 20.68
C GLY A 8 19.30 -11.78 20.49
N ASN A 9 20.59 -12.07 20.63
CA ASN A 9 21.64 -11.15 20.22
C ASN A 9 21.57 -11.04 18.70
N VAL A 10 21.15 -9.88 18.20
CA VAL A 10 21.38 -9.51 16.80
C VAL A 10 22.84 -9.11 16.73
N GLU A 11 23.69 -9.99 16.23
CA GLU A 11 25.08 -9.65 15.93
C GLU A 11 25.08 -8.57 14.84
N HIS A 12 25.58 -7.38 15.18
CA HIS A 12 25.85 -6.33 14.21
C HIS A 12 27.00 -6.79 13.31
N ILE A 13 26.65 -7.36 12.15
CA ILE A 13 27.60 -7.59 11.08
C ILE A 13 27.92 -6.20 10.50
N GLU A 14 29.06 -5.62 10.89
CA GLU A 14 29.60 -4.39 10.29
C GLU A 14 30.01 -4.66 8.83
N ASN A 15 29.03 -4.74 7.93
CA ASN A 15 29.27 -4.59 6.51
C ASN A 15 29.31 -3.10 6.20
N GLN A 16 30.51 -2.56 5.96
CA GLN A 16 30.81 -1.15 5.68
C GLN A 16 30.17 -0.57 4.41
N ASN A 17 29.16 -1.23 3.83
CA ASN A 17 28.50 -0.85 2.59
C ASN A 17 26.97 -1.09 2.59
N THR A 18 26.36 -1.18 3.77
CA THR A 18 24.90 -1.36 3.89
C THR A 18 24.17 -0.02 3.83
N PHE A 19 23.12 0.06 3.01
CA PHE A 19 22.26 1.24 2.93
C PHE A 19 21.43 1.35 4.22
N GLU A 20 21.49 2.50 4.89
CA GLU A 20 20.79 2.74 6.15
C GLU A 20 20.08 4.09 6.13
N LEU A 21 18.86 4.13 6.65
CA LEU A 21 18.14 5.36 6.98
C LEU A 21 18.48 5.76 8.41
N LYS A 22 19.11 6.93 8.61
CA LYS A 22 19.57 7.40 9.92
C LYS A 22 18.93 8.72 10.31
N ASN A 23 18.74 8.92 11.62
CA ASN A 23 18.29 10.19 12.22
C ASN A 23 16.99 10.74 11.62
N LEU A 24 16.04 9.86 11.33
CA LEU A 24 14.70 10.25 10.88
C LEU A 24 13.86 10.68 12.07
N ASN A 25 13.36 11.90 12.04
CA ASN A 25 12.35 12.40 12.97
C ASN A 25 11.23 13.07 12.17
N ILE A 26 10.09 12.38 12.05
CA ILE A 26 8.96 12.79 11.21
C ILE A 26 7.68 12.67 12.04
N GLU A 27 6.91 13.76 12.09
CA GLU A 27 5.58 13.79 12.68
C GLU A 27 4.57 14.27 11.63
N ILE A 28 3.57 13.45 11.32
CA ILE A 28 2.53 13.77 10.33
C ILE A 28 1.18 13.85 11.03
N GLN A 29 0.58 15.04 11.03
CA GLN A 29 -0.72 15.28 11.64
C GLN A 29 -1.85 14.68 10.80
N LYS A 30 -2.87 14.14 11.46
CA LYS A 30 -4.08 13.61 10.80
C LYS A 30 -4.73 14.67 9.91
N GLY A 31 -5.09 14.29 8.69
CA GLY A 31 -5.71 15.19 7.70
C GLY A 31 -4.70 15.93 6.80
N SER A 32 -3.40 15.72 7.02
CA SER A 32 -2.36 16.30 6.16
C SER A 32 -2.19 15.53 4.85
N LEU A 33 -1.95 16.26 3.76
CA LEU A 33 -1.41 15.72 2.51
C LEU A 33 0.10 15.99 2.48
N VAL A 34 0.91 14.93 2.58
CA VAL A 34 2.37 15.03 2.67
C VAL A 34 3.03 14.35 1.48
N GLY A 35 3.98 15.03 0.84
CA GLY A 35 4.83 14.47 -0.20
C GLY A 35 6.26 14.25 0.31
N ILE A 36 6.84 13.09 0.00
CA ILE A 36 8.24 12.76 0.30
C ILE A 36 9.03 12.78 -1.01
N VAL A 37 10.03 13.66 -1.10
CA VAL A 37 10.83 13.88 -2.30
C VAL A 37 12.31 13.60 -2.05
N GLY A 38 13.03 13.18 -3.08
CA GLY A 38 14.47 12.90 -3.02
C GLY A 38 14.94 12.05 -4.19
N SER A 39 16.26 12.00 -4.42
CA SER A 39 16.89 11.28 -5.53
C SER A 39 16.56 9.78 -5.57
N VAL A 40 16.71 9.13 -6.72
CA VAL A 40 16.60 7.66 -6.81
C VAL A 40 17.61 7.00 -5.86
N GLY A 41 17.22 5.95 -5.14
CA GLY A 41 18.09 5.27 -4.17
C GLY A 41 18.21 5.94 -2.79
N SER A 42 17.54 7.07 -2.54
CA SER A 42 17.55 7.75 -1.22
C SER A 42 16.79 7.03 -0.09
N GLY A 43 16.22 5.85 -0.35
CA GLY A 43 15.48 5.07 0.67
C GLY A 43 14.02 5.45 0.90
N LYS A 44 13.40 6.21 -0.01
CA LYS A 44 11.94 6.50 0.09
C LYS A 44 11.10 5.23 0.20
N SER A 45 11.36 4.23 -0.65
CA SER A 45 10.64 2.96 -0.60
C SER A 45 10.88 2.23 0.72
N THR A 46 12.13 2.24 1.23
CA THR A 46 12.49 1.68 2.54
C THR A 46 11.72 2.37 3.68
N LEU A 47 11.59 3.69 3.63
CA LEU A 47 10.79 4.46 4.58
C LEU A 47 9.32 4.00 4.56
N PHE A 48 8.70 3.87 3.38
CA PHE A 48 7.32 3.37 3.28
C PHE A 48 7.18 1.93 3.79
N SER A 49 8.11 1.02 3.48
CA SER A 49 8.12 -0.34 4.03
C SER A 49 8.23 -0.36 5.56
N GLY A 50 8.98 0.59 6.14
CA GLY A 50 9.00 0.80 7.59
C GLY A 50 7.65 1.25 8.16
N LEU A 51 6.98 2.19 7.48
CA LEU A 51 5.66 2.69 7.89
C LEU A 51 4.59 1.59 7.85
N VAL A 52 4.64 0.67 6.88
CA VAL A 52 3.65 -0.42 6.78
C VAL A 52 4.05 -1.68 7.56
N ASN A 53 5.09 -1.58 8.39
CA ASN A 53 5.61 -2.66 9.23
C ASN A 53 6.14 -3.88 8.45
N GLU A 54 6.55 -3.68 7.20
CA GLU A 54 7.24 -4.69 6.38
C GLU A 54 8.73 -4.76 6.74
N LEU A 55 9.32 -3.62 7.12
CA LEU A 55 10.67 -3.52 7.65
C LEU A 55 10.63 -2.97 9.08
N LEU A 56 11.21 -3.70 10.03
CA LEU A 56 11.28 -3.25 11.41
C LEU A 56 12.47 -2.30 11.61
N PRO A 57 12.31 -1.18 12.33
CA PRO A 57 13.42 -0.30 12.66
C PRO A 57 14.42 -1.05 13.55
N ILE A 58 15.71 -0.85 13.28
CA ILE A 58 16.80 -1.35 14.15
C ILE A 58 16.84 -0.52 15.44
N GLU A 59 16.64 0.80 15.31
CA GLU A 59 16.60 1.77 16.41
C GLU A 59 15.40 2.71 16.25
N GLY A 60 14.88 3.20 17.39
CA GLY A 60 13.71 4.08 17.43
C GLY A 60 12.39 3.32 17.33
N GLU A 61 11.32 4.04 17.01
CA GLU A 61 9.98 3.49 16.86
C GLU A 61 9.20 4.14 15.72
N VAL A 62 8.24 3.39 15.18
CA VAL A 62 7.26 3.88 14.22
C VAL A 62 5.88 3.71 14.85
N VAL A 63 5.18 4.82 15.07
CA VAL A 63 3.85 4.82 15.70
C VAL A 63 2.83 5.33 14.70
N ILE A 64 1.84 4.50 14.37
CA ILE A 64 0.72 4.88 13.51
C ILE A 64 -0.60 4.64 14.24
N GLN A 65 -1.43 5.68 14.29
CA GLN A 65 -2.77 5.59 14.86
C GLN A 65 -3.80 5.35 13.75
N GLY A 66 -4.55 4.24 13.85
CA GLY A 66 -5.65 3.90 12.95
C GLY A 66 -5.30 2.83 11.91
N LYS A 67 -6.06 2.80 10.81
CA LYS A 67 -5.88 1.83 9.72
C LYS A 67 -4.97 2.41 8.64
N VAL A 68 -4.10 1.57 8.09
CA VAL A 68 -3.20 1.90 6.98
C VAL A 68 -3.61 1.09 5.77
N ALA A 69 -3.58 1.71 4.59
CA ALA A 69 -3.61 1.01 3.32
C ALA A 69 -2.46 1.51 2.45
N TYR A 70 -1.89 0.60 1.67
CA TYR A 70 -0.65 0.85 0.94
C TYR A 70 -0.78 0.43 -0.51
N ALA A 71 -0.63 1.41 -1.41
CA ALA A 71 -0.53 1.19 -2.83
C ALA A 71 0.96 1.16 -3.21
N THR A 72 1.47 -0.04 -3.51
CA THR A 72 2.87 -0.24 -3.85
C THR A 72 3.22 0.34 -5.22
N GLN A 73 4.51 0.59 -5.45
CA GLN A 73 5.03 1.02 -6.75
C GLN A 73 4.71 0.02 -7.88
N GLN A 74 4.78 -1.28 -7.56
CA GLN A 74 4.40 -2.37 -8.46
C GLN A 74 3.26 -3.15 -7.79
N PRO A 75 1.99 -2.83 -8.11
CA PRO A 75 0.87 -3.53 -7.52
C PRO A 75 0.76 -4.96 -8.00
N TRP A 76 0.53 -5.86 -7.05
CA TRP A 76 0.07 -7.21 -7.36
C TRP A 76 -1.42 -7.19 -7.68
N ILE A 77 -1.80 -7.88 -8.76
CA ILE A 77 -3.16 -7.96 -9.29
C ILE A 77 -3.55 -9.44 -9.33
N MET A 78 -4.71 -9.76 -8.76
CA MET A 78 -5.26 -11.11 -8.75
C MET A 78 -5.79 -11.47 -10.13
N MET A 79 -5.73 -12.76 -10.45
CA MET A 79 -6.35 -13.33 -11.65
C MET A 79 -7.86 -13.52 -11.43
N GLU A 80 -8.51 -12.38 -11.24
CA GLU A 80 -9.92 -12.22 -10.92
C GLU A 80 -10.41 -10.96 -11.65
N SER A 81 -11.70 -10.68 -11.60
CA SER A 81 -12.23 -9.45 -12.21
C SER A 81 -11.68 -8.18 -11.54
N ILE A 82 -11.77 -7.04 -12.23
CA ILE A 82 -11.38 -5.73 -11.67
C ILE A 82 -12.15 -5.43 -10.38
N LEU A 83 -13.43 -5.80 -10.32
CA LEU A 83 -14.26 -5.64 -9.13
C LEU A 83 -13.66 -6.38 -7.93
N GLU A 84 -13.34 -7.67 -8.06
CA GLU A 84 -12.80 -8.46 -6.95
C GLU A 84 -11.38 -8.00 -6.58
N ASN A 85 -10.63 -7.49 -7.57
CA ASN A 85 -9.38 -6.81 -7.30
C ASN A 85 -9.55 -5.55 -6.43
N ILE A 86 -10.65 -4.81 -6.57
CA ILE A 86 -10.93 -3.62 -5.75
C ILE A 86 -11.50 -4.01 -4.38
N THR A 87 -12.47 -4.92 -4.32
CA THR A 87 -13.13 -5.31 -3.06
C THR A 87 -12.23 -6.16 -2.19
N PHE A 88 -11.38 -6.99 -2.80
CA PHE A 88 -10.33 -7.78 -2.15
C PHE A 88 -10.84 -8.56 -0.93
N GLY A 89 -11.91 -9.32 -1.13
CA GLY A 89 -12.55 -10.16 -0.10
C GLY A 89 -13.41 -9.40 0.92
N LYS A 90 -13.58 -8.09 0.77
CA LYS A 90 -14.56 -7.32 1.56
C LYS A 90 -15.95 -7.40 0.94
N ASP A 91 -16.96 -7.21 1.78
CA ASP A 91 -18.36 -7.12 1.35
C ASP A 91 -18.54 -6.06 0.26
N TYR A 92 -19.40 -6.37 -0.71
CA TYR A 92 -19.74 -5.47 -1.80
C TYR A 92 -20.67 -4.35 -1.32
N GLU A 93 -20.22 -3.11 -1.45
CA GLU A 93 -20.95 -1.90 -1.11
C GLU A 93 -20.94 -0.96 -2.32
N LYS A 94 -22.05 -0.91 -3.07
CA LYS A 94 -22.16 -0.20 -4.35
C LYS A 94 -21.71 1.26 -4.31
N GLU A 95 -22.20 2.04 -3.35
CA GLU A 95 -21.90 3.48 -3.25
C GLU A 95 -20.42 3.72 -2.97
N LYS A 96 -19.88 2.99 -1.99
CA LYS A 96 -18.47 3.05 -1.62
C LYS A 96 -17.56 2.67 -2.78
N LEU A 97 -17.92 1.63 -3.53
CA LEU A 97 -17.19 1.20 -4.70
C LEU A 97 -17.17 2.28 -5.79
N LEU A 98 -18.32 2.90 -6.08
CA LEU A 98 -18.43 3.98 -7.05
C LEU A 98 -17.57 5.19 -6.65
N ASP A 99 -17.55 5.56 -5.37
CA ASP A 99 -16.71 6.64 -4.86
C ASP A 99 -15.21 6.31 -5.00
N CYS A 100 -14.81 5.08 -4.69
CA CYS A 100 -13.42 4.62 -4.85
C CYS A 100 -12.97 4.62 -6.31
N VAL A 101 -13.83 4.14 -7.23
CA VAL A 101 -13.58 4.13 -8.67
C VAL A 101 -13.44 5.55 -9.24
N LYS A 102 -14.29 6.48 -8.79
CA LYS A 102 -14.19 7.91 -9.18
C LYS A 102 -12.89 8.53 -8.67
N ALA A 103 -12.59 8.34 -7.38
CA ALA A 103 -11.42 8.92 -6.73
C ALA A 103 -10.09 8.37 -7.29
N SER A 104 -10.06 7.10 -7.72
CA SER A 104 -8.87 6.50 -8.35
C SER A 104 -8.72 6.83 -9.84
N GLY A 105 -9.74 7.42 -10.47
CA GLY A 105 -9.75 7.75 -11.89
C GLY A 105 -10.04 6.57 -12.83
N LEU A 106 -10.47 5.41 -12.31
CA LEU A 106 -10.77 4.21 -13.11
C LEU A 106 -11.98 4.36 -14.04
N VAL A 107 -12.86 5.34 -13.81
CA VAL A 107 -14.06 5.57 -14.63
C VAL A 107 -13.73 5.62 -16.12
N ARG A 108 -12.61 6.26 -16.49
CA ARG A 108 -12.19 6.38 -17.89
C ARG A 108 -11.67 5.07 -18.48
N ASP A 109 -11.06 4.22 -17.64
CA ASP A 109 -10.54 2.92 -18.07
C ASP A 109 -11.66 1.95 -18.40
N PHE A 110 -12.78 2.01 -17.68
CA PHE A 110 -13.92 1.13 -17.92
C PHE A 110 -14.55 1.28 -19.30
N ASN A 111 -14.39 2.45 -19.95
CA ASN A 111 -14.82 2.62 -21.34
C ASN A 111 -13.96 1.83 -22.34
N SER A 112 -12.76 1.42 -21.94
CA SER A 112 -11.85 0.62 -22.77
C SER A 112 -11.99 -0.89 -22.55
N PHE A 113 -12.76 -1.30 -21.55
CA PHE A 113 -13.01 -2.71 -21.24
C PHE A 113 -14.43 -3.09 -21.65
N GLU A 114 -14.59 -4.16 -22.42
CA GLU A 114 -15.90 -4.61 -22.92
C GLU A 114 -16.91 -4.88 -21.79
N GLU A 115 -16.43 -5.42 -20.66
CA GLU A 115 -17.25 -5.75 -19.48
C GLU A 115 -17.06 -4.75 -18.32
N GLY A 116 -16.42 -3.61 -18.60
CA GLY A 116 -16.15 -2.57 -17.60
C GLY A 116 -15.43 -3.11 -16.37
N MET A 117 -16.09 -3.07 -15.21
CA MET A 117 -15.51 -3.53 -13.95
C MET A 117 -15.55 -5.05 -13.73
N PHE A 118 -16.33 -5.77 -14.54
CA PHE A 118 -16.44 -7.23 -14.48
C PHE A 118 -15.41 -7.93 -15.37
N THR A 119 -14.60 -7.16 -16.11
CA THR A 119 -13.56 -7.68 -16.98
C THR A 119 -12.57 -8.53 -16.19
N GLN A 120 -12.40 -9.77 -16.66
CA GLN A 120 -11.48 -10.73 -16.10
C GLN A 120 -10.03 -10.35 -16.38
N ILE A 121 -9.19 -10.45 -15.36
CA ILE A 121 -7.77 -10.13 -15.45
C ILE A 121 -6.96 -11.42 -15.52
N GLY A 122 -6.11 -11.54 -16.54
CA GLY A 122 -5.19 -12.66 -16.70
C GLY A 122 -4.00 -12.60 -15.73
N GLU A 123 -3.15 -13.63 -15.80
CA GLU A 123 -2.01 -13.81 -14.91
C GLU A 123 -1.14 -12.53 -14.80
N ASN A 124 -0.76 -12.18 -13.57
CA ASN A 124 0.04 -10.99 -13.24
C ASN A 124 -0.53 -9.66 -13.78
N GLY A 125 -1.83 -9.61 -14.08
CA GLY A 125 -2.47 -8.43 -14.63
C GLY A 125 -2.05 -8.09 -16.04
N ILE A 126 -1.73 -9.08 -16.88
CA ILE A 126 -1.21 -8.85 -18.25
C ILE A 126 -2.12 -7.95 -19.10
N ASN A 127 -3.43 -7.95 -18.84
CA ASN A 127 -4.42 -7.13 -19.54
C ASN A 127 -4.41 -5.64 -19.15
N LEU A 128 -3.67 -5.26 -18.10
CA LEU A 128 -3.64 -3.90 -17.58
C LEU A 128 -2.31 -3.22 -17.88
N SER A 129 -2.36 -1.98 -18.38
CA SER A 129 -1.19 -1.10 -18.39
C SER A 129 -0.71 -0.81 -16.95
N GLY A 130 0.55 -0.40 -16.79
CA GLY A 130 1.09 -0.04 -15.46
C GLY A 130 0.27 1.04 -14.75
N GLY A 131 -0.24 2.03 -15.49
CA GLY A 131 -1.12 3.06 -14.95
C GLY A 131 -2.47 2.52 -14.49
N GLN A 132 -3.06 1.57 -15.22
CA GLN A 132 -4.30 0.90 -14.81
C GLN A 132 -4.06 0.05 -13.56
N LYS A 133 -2.96 -0.71 -13.48
CA LYS A 133 -2.59 -1.46 -12.26
C LYS A 133 -2.48 -0.53 -11.05
N ALA A 134 -1.83 0.63 -11.21
CA ALA A 134 -1.72 1.63 -10.15
C ALA A 134 -3.09 2.16 -9.70
N ARG A 135 -4.00 2.45 -10.63
CA ARG A 135 -5.36 2.93 -10.31
C ARG A 135 -6.24 1.86 -9.66
N VAL A 136 -6.14 0.59 -10.09
CA VAL A 136 -6.80 -0.54 -9.42
C VAL A 136 -6.28 -0.71 -7.99
N SER A 137 -4.97 -0.65 -7.79
CA SER A 137 -4.35 -0.69 -6.45
C SER A 137 -4.79 0.45 -5.55
N LEU A 138 -4.86 1.67 -6.09
CA LEU A 138 -5.35 2.84 -5.36
C LEU A 138 -6.83 2.66 -4.98
N ALA A 139 -7.67 2.22 -5.91
CA ALA A 139 -9.08 1.93 -5.63
C ALA A 139 -9.23 0.88 -4.51
N ARG A 140 -8.43 -0.19 -4.55
CA ARG A 140 -8.36 -1.22 -3.49
C ARG A 140 -8.00 -0.60 -2.13
N CYS A 141 -7.00 0.27 -2.09
CA CYS A 141 -6.60 0.95 -0.86
C CYS A 141 -7.73 1.81 -0.30
N LEU A 142 -8.34 2.64 -1.13
CA LEU A 142 -9.47 3.48 -0.75
C LEU A 142 -10.63 2.62 -0.21
N TYR A 143 -11.02 1.58 -0.96
CA TYR A 143 -12.10 0.68 -0.56
C TYR A 143 -11.82 0.00 0.78
N SER A 144 -10.55 -0.27 1.08
CA SER A 144 -10.17 -0.87 2.34
C SER A 144 -10.33 0.08 3.54
N LEU A 145 -10.16 1.39 3.34
CA LEU A 145 -10.12 2.42 4.39
C LEU A 145 -11.45 3.15 4.62
N VAL A 146 -12.36 3.19 3.63
CA VAL A 146 -13.64 3.88 3.81
C VAL A 146 -14.43 3.22 4.95
N VAL A 147 -14.37 3.89 6.10
CA VAL A 147 -15.29 3.74 7.22
C VAL A 147 -16.45 4.69 6.94
N ARG A 148 -17.67 4.19 7.11
CA ARG A 148 -18.94 4.91 6.90
C ARG A 148 -18.81 6.36 7.39
N ARG A 149 -19.17 7.33 6.54
CA ARG A 149 -19.39 8.69 7.02
C ARG A 149 -20.49 8.61 8.09
N LEU A 150 -20.16 9.04 9.30
CA LEU A 150 -21.13 9.28 10.38
C LEU A 150 -22.06 10.42 9.98
#